data_AF-A0A7C7V2D9-F1
#
_entry.id   AF-A0A7C7V2D9-F1
#
_cell.length_a   1.000
_cell.length_b   1.000
_cell.length_c   1.000
_cell.angle_alpha   90.00
_cell.angle_beta   90.00
_cell.angle_gamma   90.00
#
_symmetry.space_group_name_H-M   'P 1'
#
loop_
_entity.id
_entity.type
_entity.pdbx_description
1 polymer ?
#
loop_
_entity_poly.entity_id
_entity_poly.type
_entity_poly.pdbx_seq_one_letter_code
_entity_poly.pdbx_strand_id
1 'polypeptide(L)'
;MSEDRAVEDRIVQADRRFRRRVFWWVGVALLLGLLGLLLVRRHVDGILELADRDLDQAIAQARRLAAVCAWITGLGLTGIGLWFGRLGWQIYLWDQYPPPRWRVIKDTRVRRGDQARRLARLALACCAISILGGAASGWLLYRLAAGVLK
;
A
#
# COMPACT_ATOMS: atom_id res chain seq x y z
N MET A 1 -27.29 -11.01 -30.71
CA MET A 1 -26.62 -11.58 -29.52
C MET A 1 -25.28 -12.27 -29.81
N SER A 2 -24.79 -12.27 -31.06
CA SER A 2 -23.50 -12.88 -31.46
C SER A 2 -22.32 -11.88 -31.54
N GLU A 3 -22.58 -10.58 -31.76
CA GLU A 3 -21.51 -9.56 -31.82
C GLU A 3 -20.89 -9.22 -30.46
N ASP A 4 -21.66 -9.29 -29.37
CA ASP A 4 -21.13 -9.03 -28.02
C ASP A 4 -20.06 -10.03 -27.58
N ARG A 5 -20.11 -11.27 -28.08
CA ARG A 5 -19.10 -12.30 -27.77
C ARG A 5 -17.77 -12.06 -28.49
N ALA A 6 -17.78 -11.37 -29.63
CA ALA A 6 -16.56 -11.09 -30.40
C ALA A 6 -15.70 -9.98 -29.75
N VAL A 7 -16.30 -9.12 -28.91
CA VAL A 7 -15.58 -8.05 -28.20
C VAL A 7 -14.97 -8.55 -26.88
N GLU A 8 -15.48 -9.65 -26.32
CA GLU A 8 -15.03 -10.24 -25.05
C GLU A 8 -13.59 -10.79 -25.08
N ASP A 9 -13.03 -11.07 -26.26
CA ASP A 9 -11.68 -11.65 -26.37
C ASP A 9 -10.59 -10.63 -26.71
N ARG A 10 -10.87 -9.34 -26.50
CA ARG A 10 -9.85 -8.29 -26.70
C ARG A 10 -8.78 -8.41 -25.61
N ILE A 11 -7.60 -8.88 -25.99
CA ILE A 11 -6.42 -8.93 -25.11
C ILE A 11 -5.69 -7.59 -25.20
N VAL A 12 -5.48 -6.94 -24.06
CA VAL A 12 -4.58 -5.78 -23.97
C VAL A 12 -3.16 -6.31 -23.79
N GLN A 13 -2.29 -6.02 -24.76
CA GLN A 13 -0.89 -6.44 -24.72
C GLN A 13 -0.09 -5.70 -23.64
N ALA A 14 0.83 -6.41 -23.01
CA ALA A 14 1.73 -5.87 -22.01
C ALA A 14 2.72 -4.85 -22.57
N ASP A 15 2.88 -3.72 -21.86
CA ASP A 15 3.92 -2.74 -22.18
C ASP A 15 5.24 -3.15 -21.50
N ARG A 16 6.20 -3.65 -22.30
CA ARG A 16 7.53 -4.08 -21.82
C ARG A 16 8.32 -2.95 -21.14
N ARG A 17 8.19 -1.70 -21.60
CA ARG A 17 8.90 -0.54 -21.04
C ARG A 17 8.29 -0.15 -19.70
N PHE A 18 6.98 -0.24 -19.57
CA PHE A 18 6.29 -0.03 -18.30
C PHE A 18 6.65 -1.12 -17.29
N ARG A 19 6.62 -2.39 -17.71
CA ARG A 19 7.04 -3.53 -16.87
C ARG A 19 8.44 -3.35 -16.29
N ARG A 20 9.43 -2.98 -17.12
CA ARG A 20 10.82 -2.75 -16.65
C ARG A 20 10.89 -1.63 -15.60
N ARG A 21 10.15 -0.54 -15.80
CA ARG A 21 10.08 0.56 -14.82
C ARG A 21 9.45 0.12 -13.51
N VAL A 22 8.36 -0.65 -13.55
CA VAL A 22 7.73 -1.19 -12.35
C VAL A 22 8.70 -2.10 -11.60
N PHE A 23 9.37 -3.03 -12.27
CA PHE A 23 10.37 -3.89 -11.63
C PHE A 23 11.51 -3.10 -11.00
N TRP A 24 11.99 -2.04 -11.66
CA TRP A 24 13.02 -1.19 -11.09
C TRP A 24 12.53 -0.48 -9.82
N TRP A 25 11.33 0.12 -9.85
CA TRP A 25 10.74 0.75 -8.66
C TRP A 25 10.49 -0.24 -7.52
N VAL A 26 10.02 -1.46 -7.82
CA VAL A 26 9.86 -2.53 -6.82
C VAL A 26 11.23 -2.91 -6.23
N GLY A 27 12.26 -3.06 -7.06
CA GLY A 27 13.62 -3.35 -6.61
C GLY A 27 14.16 -2.25 -5.68
N VAL A 28 13.99 -0.98 -6.04
CA VAL A 28 14.39 0.16 -5.21
C VAL A 28 13.61 0.17 -3.89
N ALA A 29 12.28 -0.04 -3.93
CA ALA A 29 11.46 -0.09 -2.73
C ALA A 29 11.88 -1.23 -1.78
N LEU A 30 12.24 -2.40 -2.32
CA LEU A 30 12.76 -3.52 -1.53
C LEU A 30 14.11 -3.20 -0.87
N LEU A 31 15.03 -2.58 -1.62
CA LEU A 31 16.32 -2.15 -1.08
C LEU A 31 16.16 -1.10 0.03
N LEU A 32 15.28 -0.12 -0.17
CA LEU A 32 14.97 0.88 0.85
C LEU A 32 14.31 0.26 2.09
N GLY A 33 13.41 -0.70 1.90
CA GLY A 33 12.80 -1.45 2.99
C GLY A 33 13.83 -2.24 3.81
N LEU A 34 14.77 -2.92 3.13
CA LEU A 34 15.86 -3.64 3.78
C LEU A 34 16.78 -2.70 4.56
N LEU A 35 17.16 -1.57 3.96
CA LEU A 35 17.98 -0.56 4.63
C LEU A 35 17.26 0.00 5.86
N GLY A 36 15.97 0.32 5.74
CA GLY A 36 15.14 0.76 6.86
C GLY A 36 15.12 -0.25 8.00
N LEU A 37 14.97 -1.55 7.68
CA LEU A 37 14.99 -2.62 8.67
C LEU A 37 16.34 -2.71 9.41
N LEU A 38 17.46 -2.56 8.70
CA LEU A 38 18.79 -2.55 9.31
C LEU A 38 18.98 -1.35 10.24
N LEU A 39 18.50 -0.17 9.84
CA LEU A 39 18.53 1.03 10.68
C LEU A 39 17.68 0.88 11.93
N VAL A 40 16.46 0.36 11.80
CA VAL A 40 15.57 0.07 12.94
C VAL A 40 16.24 -0.91 13.91
N ARG A 41 16.81 -2.01 13.41
CA ARG A 41 17.53 -2.98 14.23
C ARG A 41 18.65 -2.33 15.03
N ARG A 42 19.53 -1.58 14.35
CA ARG A 42 20.63 -0.85 15.00
C ARG A 42 20.12 0.12 16.08
N HIS A 43 18.99 0.77 15.83
CA HIS A 43 18.41 1.70 16.80
C HIS A 43 17.82 0.98 18.01
N VAL A 44 17.18 -0.17 17.81
CA VAL A 44 16.68 -1.03 18.90
C VAL A 44 17.82 -1.54 19.77
N ASP A 45 18.93 -1.99 19.17
CA ASP A 45 20.10 -2.43 19.92
C ASP A 45 20.64 -1.31 20.83
N GLY A 46 20.72 -0.08 20.32
CA GLY A 46 21.11 1.08 21.12
C GLY A 46 20.12 1.45 22.23
N ILE A 47 18.81 1.21 22.03
CA ILE A 47 17.80 1.41 23.07
C ILE A 47 17.95 0.36 24.18
N LEU A 48 18.27 -0.89 23.83
CA LEU A 48 18.48 -1.97 24.80
C LEU A 48 19.70 -1.70 25.67
N GLU A 49 20.81 -1.25 25.07
CA GLU A 49 22.00 -0.83 25.83
C GLU A 49 21.71 0.36 26.76
N LEU A 50 20.80 1.26 26.36
CA LEU A 50 20.39 2.40 27.19
C LEU A 50 19.50 1.98 28.35
N ALA A 51 18.67 0.95 28.16
CA ALA A 51 17.73 0.46 29.17
C ALA A 51 18.43 -0.06 30.43
N ASP A 52 19.67 -0.56 30.30
CA ASP A 52 20.50 -0.99 31.42
C ASP A 52 20.99 0.19 32.30
N ARG A 53 20.96 1.43 31.79
CA ARG A 53 21.46 2.63 32.49
C ARG A 53 20.36 3.58 32.91
N ASP A 54 19.41 3.83 32.01
CA ASP A 54 18.31 4.77 32.19
C ASP A 54 17.06 4.24 31.46
N LEU A 55 16.18 3.61 32.23
CA LEU A 55 14.97 2.98 31.72
C LEU A 55 14.00 4.01 31.13
N ASP A 56 13.90 5.20 31.74
CA ASP A 56 12.96 6.23 31.31
C ASP A 56 13.37 6.80 29.95
N GLN A 57 14.68 7.03 29.76
CA GLN A 57 15.21 7.49 28.48
C GLN A 57 15.04 6.42 27.39
N ALA A 58 15.25 5.14 27.70
CA ALA A 58 15.06 4.04 26.76
C ALA A 58 13.60 3.93 26.30
N ILE A 59 12.63 4.03 27.22
CA ILE A 59 11.19 4.03 26.90
C ILE A 59 10.83 5.21 25.98
N ALA A 60 11.35 6.41 26.27
CA ALA A 60 11.10 7.58 25.44
C ALA A 60 11.62 7.40 23.99
N GLN A 61 12.81 6.82 23.82
CA GLN A 61 13.36 6.53 22.49
C GLN A 61 12.58 5.44 21.76
N ALA A 62 12.21 4.36 22.44
CA ALA A 62 11.38 3.28 21.87
C ALA A 62 10.04 3.81 21.35
N ARG A 63 9.40 4.71 22.12
CA ARG A 63 8.14 5.37 21.71
C ARG A 63 8.33 6.24 20.47
N ARG A 64 9.41 7.02 20.39
CA ARG A 64 9.73 7.84 19.19
C ARG A 64 9.95 6.96 17.96
N LEU A 65 10.72 5.88 18.10
CA LEU A 65 10.95 4.94 17.01
C LEU A 65 9.64 4.29 16.54
N ALA A 66 8.80 3.82 17.47
CA ALA A 66 7.48 3.28 17.16
C ALA A 66 6.60 4.31 16.43
N ALA A 67 6.62 5.58 16.88
CA ALA A 67 5.91 6.68 16.23
C ALA A 67 6.35 6.90 14.79
N VAL A 68 7.65 6.94 14.52
CA VAL A 68 8.17 7.08 13.15
C VAL A 68 7.76 5.90 12.27
N CYS A 69 7.92 4.66 12.76
CA CYS A 69 7.57 3.45 12.01
C CYS A 69 6.09 3.40 11.64
N ALA A 70 5.20 3.71 12.58
CA ALA A 70 3.76 3.70 12.33
C ALA A 70 3.31 4.89 11.47
N TRP A 71 3.98 6.06 11.52
CA TRP A 71 3.73 7.16 10.57
C TRP A 71 4.07 6.75 9.13
N ILE A 72 5.26 6.18 8.93
CA ILE A 72 5.69 5.69 7.60
C ILE A 72 4.72 4.62 7.09
N THR A 73 4.33 3.68 7.96
CA THR A 73 3.38 2.62 7.63
C THR A 73 2.00 3.18 7.31
N GLY A 74 1.49 4.13 8.10
CA GLY A 74 0.20 4.77 7.90
C GLY A 74 0.12 5.54 6.60
N LEU A 75 1.16 6.30 6.25
CA LEU A 75 1.26 6.99 4.95
C LEU A 75 1.34 5.99 3.79
N GLY A 76 2.12 4.92 3.93
CA GLY A 76 2.23 3.86 2.92
C GLY A 76 0.89 3.18 2.64
N LEU A 77 0.18 2.76 3.70
CA LEU A 77 -1.14 2.15 3.60
C LEU A 77 -2.18 3.11 3.00
N THR A 78 -2.16 4.38 3.40
CA THR A 78 -3.06 5.39 2.83
C THR A 78 -2.80 5.58 1.34
N GLY A 79 -1.53 5.68 0.93
CA GLY A 79 -1.16 5.80 -0.48
C GLY A 79 -1.61 4.61 -1.33
N ILE A 80 -1.39 3.39 -0.83
CA ILE A 80 -1.87 2.15 -1.47
C ILE A 80 -3.41 2.15 -1.54
N GLY A 81 -4.08 2.54 -0.46
CA GLY A 81 -5.53 2.64 -0.39
C GLY A 81 -6.09 3.58 -1.45
N LEU A 82 -5.57 4.82 -1.53
CA LEU A 82 -5.96 5.80 -2.54
C LEU A 82 -5.73 5.29 -3.97
N TRP A 83 -4.63 4.56 -4.20
CA TRP A 83 -4.37 3.95 -5.50
C TRP A 83 -5.43 2.91 -5.87
N PHE A 84 -5.77 2.01 -4.95
CA PHE A 84 -6.86 1.04 -5.14
C PHE A 84 -8.23 1.70 -5.30
N GLY A 85 -8.50 2.76 -4.54
CA GLY A 85 -9.73 3.54 -4.63
C GLY A 85 -9.89 4.17 -6.01
N ARG A 86 -8.83 4.81 -6.52
CA ARG A 86 -8.78 5.36 -7.88
C ARG A 86 -8.97 4.27 -8.94
N LEU A 87 -8.33 3.12 -8.78
CA LEU A 87 -8.49 1.98 -9.69
C LEU A 87 -9.94 1.48 -9.69
N GLY A 88 -10.50 1.19 -8.51
CA GLY A 88 -11.87 0.69 -8.34
C GLY A 88 -12.91 1.66 -8.90
N TRP A 89 -12.75 2.96 -8.62
CA TRP A 89 -13.60 4.01 -9.17
C TRP A 89 -13.58 4.04 -10.70
N GLN A 90 -12.41 3.91 -11.31
CA GLN A 90 -12.30 3.89 -12.77
C GLN A 90 -12.91 2.63 -13.38
N ILE A 91 -12.73 1.46 -12.75
CA ILE A 91 -13.39 0.23 -13.23
C ILE A 91 -14.91 0.40 -13.18
N TYR A 92 -15.43 1.01 -12.11
CA TYR A 92 -16.86 1.28 -11.97
C TYR A 92 -17.37 2.27 -13.03
N LEU A 93 -16.65 3.37 -13.27
CA LEU A 93 -17.04 4.40 -14.24
C LEU A 93 -17.07 3.88 -15.68
N TRP A 94 -16.13 3.00 -16.04
CA TRP A 94 -15.99 2.51 -17.42
C TRP A 94 -16.59 1.10 -17.63
N ASP A 95 -17.14 0.48 -16.59
CA ASP A 95 -17.66 -0.91 -16.55
C ASP A 95 -16.74 -1.95 -17.22
N GLN A 96 -15.42 -1.70 -17.16
CA GLN A 96 -14.40 -2.54 -17.78
C GLN A 96 -13.09 -2.56 -17.00
N TYR A 97 -12.44 -3.72 -16.97
CA TYR A 97 -11.08 -3.91 -16.44
C TYR A 97 -10.18 -4.54 -17.51
N PRO A 98 -8.98 -3.99 -17.78
CA PRO A 98 -8.41 -2.76 -17.22
C PRO A 98 -9.17 -1.51 -17.72
N PRO A 99 -9.12 -0.37 -16.99
CA PRO A 99 -9.73 0.87 -17.46
C PRO A 99 -9.05 1.36 -18.76
N PRO A 100 -9.73 2.18 -19.58
CA PRO A 100 -9.19 2.61 -20.87
C PRO A 100 -7.91 3.44 -20.66
N ARG A 101 -6.94 3.28 -21.58
CA ARG A 101 -5.61 3.94 -21.55
C ARG A 101 -4.67 3.49 -20.43
N TRP A 102 -5.01 2.45 -19.67
CA TRP A 102 -4.10 1.88 -18.68
C TRP A 102 -3.03 1.02 -19.33
N ARG A 103 -1.83 1.07 -18.76
CA ARG A 103 -0.71 0.19 -19.13
C ARG A 103 -0.76 -1.05 -18.24
N VAL A 104 -0.75 -2.22 -18.85
CA VAL A 104 -0.75 -3.52 -18.15
C VAL A 104 0.64 -4.13 -18.16
N ILE A 105 0.99 -4.82 -17.06
CA ILE A 105 2.29 -5.47 -16.87
C ILE A 105 2.32 -6.86 -17.53
N LYS A 106 1.14 -7.50 -17.61
CA LYS A 106 0.90 -8.80 -18.22
C LYS A 106 -0.28 -8.67 -19.19
N ASP A 107 -0.26 -9.48 -20.25
CA ASP A 107 -1.39 -9.57 -21.16
C ASP A 107 -2.65 -9.87 -20.37
N THR A 108 -3.60 -8.94 -20.43
CA THR A 108 -4.81 -8.97 -19.61
C THR A 108 -6.02 -8.96 -20.52
N ARG A 109 -6.90 -9.95 -20.36
CA ARG A 109 -8.20 -9.98 -21.04
C ARG A 109 -9.08 -8.86 -20.50
N VAL A 110 -9.73 -8.12 -21.38
CA VAL A 110 -10.71 -7.11 -20.99
C VAL A 110 -11.93 -7.81 -20.40
N ARG A 111 -12.22 -7.56 -19.13
CA ARG A 111 -13.44 -8.03 -18.45
C ARG A 111 -14.47 -6.90 -18.44
N ARG A 112 -15.73 -7.20 -18.70
CA ARG A 112 -16.86 -6.24 -18.68
C ARG A 112 -18.00 -6.69 -17.79
N GLY A 113 -18.93 -5.79 -17.52
CA GLY A 113 -20.15 -6.06 -16.75
C GLY A 113 -19.87 -6.58 -15.34
N ASP A 114 -20.59 -7.62 -14.93
CA ASP A 114 -20.55 -8.12 -13.54
C ASP A 114 -19.15 -8.53 -13.06
N GLN A 115 -18.31 -9.08 -13.94
CA GLN A 115 -16.95 -9.45 -13.58
C GLN A 115 -16.10 -8.21 -13.27
N ALA A 116 -16.23 -7.15 -14.07
CA ALA A 116 -15.56 -5.87 -13.83
C ALA A 116 -16.05 -5.24 -12.52
N ARG A 117 -17.37 -5.26 -12.27
CA ARG A 117 -17.98 -4.74 -11.03
C ARG A 117 -17.54 -5.49 -9.78
N ARG A 118 -17.33 -6.82 -9.85
CA ARG A 118 -16.74 -7.59 -8.74
C ARG A 118 -15.31 -7.13 -8.45
N LEU A 119 -14.49 -6.94 -9.48
CA LEU A 119 -13.12 -6.42 -9.32
C LEU A 119 -13.11 -4.98 -8.76
N ALA A 120 -14.02 -4.12 -9.21
CA ALA A 120 -14.18 -2.77 -8.67
C ALA A 120 -14.50 -2.80 -7.17
N ARG A 121 -15.45 -3.65 -6.74
CA ARG A 121 -15.80 -3.82 -5.33
C ARG A 121 -14.63 -4.34 -4.50
N LEU A 122 -13.88 -5.32 -5.01
CA LEU A 122 -12.68 -5.81 -4.33
C LEU A 122 -11.63 -4.71 -4.18
N ALA A 123 -11.37 -3.94 -5.24
CA ALA A 123 -10.44 -2.81 -5.17
C ALA A 123 -10.89 -1.74 -4.16
N LEU A 124 -12.18 -1.40 -4.11
CA LEU A 124 -12.74 -0.48 -3.13
C LEU A 124 -12.69 -1.04 -1.70
N ALA A 125 -12.89 -2.35 -1.52
CA ALA A 125 -12.72 -3.01 -0.23
C ALA A 125 -11.26 -2.93 0.24
N CYS A 126 -10.29 -3.21 -0.64
CA CYS A 126 -8.87 -3.03 -0.35
C CYS A 126 -8.52 -1.57 -0.01
N CYS A 127 -9.14 -0.60 -0.70
CA CYS A 127 -9.01 0.82 -0.38
C CYS A 127 -9.47 1.11 1.05
N ALA A 128 -10.69 0.70 1.41
CA ALA A 128 -11.26 0.89 2.74
C ALA A 128 -10.39 0.25 3.83
N ILE A 129 -9.98 -1.02 3.64
CA ILE A 129 -9.11 -1.73 4.59
C ILE A 129 -7.78 -0.99 4.77
N SER A 130 -7.17 -0.52 3.69
CA SER A 130 -5.87 0.16 3.75
C SER A 130 -5.95 1.52 4.43
N ILE A 131 -6.99 2.31 4.14
CA ILE A 131 -7.22 3.61 4.77
C ILE A 131 -7.55 3.44 6.25
N LEU A 132 -8.43 2.50 6.60
CA LEU A 132 -8.76 2.21 7.99
C LEU A 132 -7.53 1.69 8.76
N GLY A 133 -6.73 0.82 8.16
CA GLY A 133 -5.47 0.36 8.74
C GLY A 133 -4.48 1.51 8.98
N GLY A 134 -4.36 2.42 8.02
CA GLY A 134 -3.54 3.63 8.17
C GLY A 134 -4.03 4.55 9.28
N ALA A 135 -5.34 4.83 9.32
CA ALA A 135 -5.95 5.67 10.34
C ALA A 135 -5.86 5.04 11.75
N ALA A 136 -6.09 3.73 11.87
CA ALA A 136 -5.95 3.00 13.12
C ALA A 136 -4.51 3.03 13.63
N SER A 137 -3.53 2.93 12.73
CA SER A 137 -2.11 3.07 13.07
C SER A 137 -1.80 4.46 13.63
N GLY A 138 -2.30 5.52 12.98
CA GLY A 138 -2.15 6.89 13.47
C GLY A 138 -2.85 7.14 14.82
N TRP A 139 -4.04 6.59 15.01
CA TRP A 139 -4.76 6.68 16.28
C TRP A 139 -4.02 5.96 17.41
N LEU A 140 -3.49 4.77 17.16
CA LEU A 140 -2.69 4.02 18.12
C LEU A 140 -1.47 4.83 18.56
N LEU A 141 -0.80 5.51 17.62
CA LEU A 141 0.31 6.40 17.95
C LEU A 141 -0.09 7.58 18.82
N TYR A 142 -1.18 8.25 18.46
CA TYR A 142 -1.71 9.34 19.27
C TYR A 142 -1.98 8.86 20.70
N ARG A 143 -2.57 7.68 20.87
CA ARG A 143 -2.84 7.10 22.19
C ARG A 143 -1.55 6.79 22.96
N LEU A 144 -0.56 6.19 22.30
CA LEU A 144 0.74 5.87 22.92
C LEU A 144 1.52 7.14 23.31
N ALA A 145 1.34 8.24 22.57
CA ALA A 145 1.95 9.53 22.86
C ALA A 145 1.18 10.32 23.94
N ALA A 146 -0.16 10.29 23.94
CA ALA A 146 -1.00 11.01 24.88
C ALA A 146 -1.01 10.39 26.28
N GLY A 147 -0.82 9.07 26.39
CA GLY A 147 -0.63 8.38 27.68
C GLY A 147 0.64 8.76 28.43
N VAL A 148 1.48 9.65 27.87
CA VAL A 148 2.76 10.12 28.43
C VAL A 148 2.64 11.44 29.20
N LEU A 149 1.53 12.17 29.04
CA LEU A 149 1.31 13.47 29.70
C LEU A 149 0.58 13.36 31.05
N LYS A 150 0.47 12.16 31.61
CA LYS A 150 -0.02 11.90 32.96
C LYS A 150 1.05 11.16 33.74
#